data_AF-A0A9Q0L0M3-F1
#
_entry.id   AF-A0A9Q0L0M3-F1
#
_cell.length_a   1.000
_cell.length_b   1.000
_cell.length_c   1.000
_cell.angle_alpha   90.00
_cell.angle_beta   90.00
_cell.angle_gamma   90.00
#
_symmetry.space_group_name_H-M   'P 1'
#
loop_
_entity.id
_entity.type
_entity.pdbx_description
1 polymer ?
#
loop_
_entity_poly.entity_id
_entity_poly.type
_entity_poly.pdbx_seq_one_letter_code
_entity_poly.pdbx_strand_id
1 'polypeptide(L)'
;MAAAGEPHKPKDWSELPKDLIVLITERLSAYADHVRFSSVCFSWNSALARSDELINHSPSLQHQYFPLLVLPNRLKDTEDKNRCSWGLLSLTENGKIYKLHGLPKEFRSMHCPGSSHGWLVIVDVATPSINIFNPFTRAQLPLPPMDTFRSM
;
A
#
# COMPACT_ATOMS: atom_id res chain seq x y z
N MET A 1 21.83 38.13 35.00
CA MET A 1 20.93 36.95 34.99
C MET A 1 20.25 36.89 33.65
N ALA A 2 20.76 36.07 32.73
CA ALA A 2 20.09 35.83 31.44
C ALA A 2 18.93 34.87 31.69
N ALA A 3 17.73 35.21 31.20
CA ALA A 3 16.58 34.33 31.20
C ALA A 3 16.93 33.08 30.37
N ALA A 4 16.86 31.90 30.99
CA ALA A 4 16.93 30.65 30.27
C ALA A 4 15.75 30.61 29.29
N GLY A 5 16.03 30.64 27.99
CA GLY A 5 15.01 30.48 26.97
C GLY A 5 14.28 29.16 27.20
N GLU A 6 12.94 29.19 27.16
CA GLU A 6 12.13 27.99 27.31
C GLU A 6 12.56 26.92 26.28
N PRO A 7 12.62 25.64 26.68
CA PRO A 7 13.00 24.56 25.78
C PRO A 7 12.01 24.49 24.61
N HIS A 8 12.53 24.63 23.40
CA HIS A 8 11.75 24.59 22.18
C HIS A 8 11.11 23.18 22.05
N LYS A 9 9.80 23.08 22.32
CA LYS A 9 9.07 21.82 22.14
C LYS A 9 9.18 21.41 20.65
N PRO A 10 9.67 20.20 20.33
CA PRO A 10 9.70 19.75 18.95
C PRO A 10 8.26 19.73 18.43
N LYS A 11 8.04 20.34 17.27
CA LYS A 11 6.72 20.35 16.62
C LYS A 11 6.35 18.92 16.26
N ASP A 12 5.19 18.49 16.72
CA ASP A 12 4.67 17.17 16.39
C ASP A 12 3.95 17.24 15.03
N TRP A 13 4.45 16.48 14.06
CA TRP A 13 3.83 16.38 12.74
C TRP A 13 2.44 15.75 12.80
N SER A 14 2.11 14.99 13.86
CA SER A 14 0.78 14.41 14.05
C SER A 14 -0.33 15.47 14.23
N GLU A 15 0.04 16.68 14.67
CA GLU A 15 -0.83 17.83 14.87
C GLU A 15 -1.08 18.65 13.59
N LEU A 16 -0.49 18.26 12.45
CA LEU A 16 -0.69 18.96 11.18
C LEU A 16 -2.19 18.93 10.79
N PRO A 17 -2.81 20.08 10.47
CA PRO A 17 -4.19 20.14 9.99
C PRO A 17 -4.43 19.23 8.78
N LYS A 18 -5.59 18.55 8.78
CA LYS A 18 -5.96 17.60 7.72
C LYS A 18 -5.94 18.20 6.32
N ASP A 19 -6.38 19.45 6.18
CA ASP A 19 -6.39 20.15 4.90
C ASP A 19 -4.97 20.32 4.33
N LEU A 20 -3.98 20.56 5.19
CA LEU A 20 -2.58 20.65 4.76
C LEU A 20 -2.02 19.26 4.38
N ILE A 21 -2.41 18.21 5.10
CA ILE A 21 -2.04 16.83 4.75
C ILE A 21 -2.55 16.53 3.34
N VAL A 22 -3.82 16.82 3.05
CA VAL A 22 -4.43 16.63 1.72
C VAL A 22 -3.70 17.46 0.65
N LEU A 23 -3.46 18.75 0.89
CA LEU A 23 -2.74 19.62 -0.07
C LEU A 23 -1.31 19.15 -0.39
N ILE A 24 -0.62 18.54 0.57
CA ILE A 24 0.70 17.93 0.33
C ILE A 24 0.55 16.69 -0.54
N THR A 25 -0.42 15.83 -0.24
CA THR A 25 -0.75 14.62 -0.99
C THR A 25 -1.06 14.92 -2.45
N GLU A 26 -1.80 15.99 -2.75
CA GLU A 26 -2.10 16.44 -4.11
C GLU A 26 -0.84 16.84 -4.93
N ARG A 27 0.30 17.05 -4.26
CA ARG A 27 1.57 17.36 -4.92
C ARG A 27 2.47 16.13 -5.10
N LEU A 28 2.06 14.97 -4.58
CA LEU A 28 2.80 13.71 -4.74
C LEU A 28 2.38 13.05 -6.05
N SER A 29 3.32 12.95 -6.98
CA SER A 29 3.07 12.39 -8.32
C SER A 29 3.27 10.88 -8.40
N ALA A 30 4.01 10.27 -7.48
CA ALA A 30 4.23 8.83 -7.45
C ALA A 30 3.34 8.16 -6.40
N TYR A 31 2.60 7.10 -6.79
CA TYR A 31 1.78 6.32 -5.85
C TYR A 31 2.59 5.81 -4.65
N ALA A 32 3.86 5.45 -4.86
CA ALA A 32 4.74 5.03 -3.76
C ALA A 32 4.95 6.13 -2.69
N ASP A 33 4.91 7.40 -3.07
CA ASP A 33 5.04 8.51 -2.12
C ASP A 33 3.77 8.68 -1.30
N HIS A 34 2.58 8.47 -1.88
CA HIS A 34 1.32 8.42 -1.13
C HIS A 34 1.34 7.34 -0.05
N VAL A 35 1.83 6.15 -0.38
CA VAL A 35 1.99 5.05 0.58
C VAL A 35 2.96 5.42 1.71
N ARG A 36 4.12 6.04 1.39
CA ARG A 36 5.07 6.50 2.41
C ARG A 36 4.45 7.56 3.30
N PHE A 37 3.72 8.49 2.68
CA PHE A 37 3.08 9.59 3.35
C PHE A 37 2.00 9.11 4.32
N SER A 38 1.22 8.09 3.94
CA SER A 38 0.25 7.44 4.84
C SER A 38 0.91 6.66 5.98
N SER A 39 2.17 6.25 5.84
CA SER A 39 2.91 5.50 6.87
C SER A 39 3.54 6.35 7.97
N VAL A 40 3.45 7.68 7.91
CA VAL A 40 4.10 8.59 8.88
C VAL A 40 3.52 8.43 10.29
N CYS A 41 2.20 8.57 10.43
CA CYS A 41 1.49 8.37 11.69
C CYS A 41 -0.01 8.11 11.45
N PHE A 42 -0.73 7.70 12.49
CA PHE A 42 -2.16 7.41 12.41
C PHE A 42 -3.00 8.63 11.95
N SER A 43 -2.65 9.83 12.41
CA SER A 43 -3.35 11.08 12.02
C SER A 43 -3.30 11.30 10.51
N TRP A 44 -2.12 11.11 9.91
CA TRP A 44 -1.90 11.27 8.48
C TRP A 44 -2.59 10.17 7.68
N ASN A 45 -2.45 8.92 8.10
CA ASN A 45 -3.16 7.81 7.46
C ASN A 45 -4.69 8.02 7.47
N SER A 46 -5.24 8.50 8.58
CA SER A 46 -6.68 8.75 8.72
C SER A 46 -7.17 9.90 7.85
N ALA A 47 -6.36 10.95 7.66
CA ALA A 47 -6.68 12.04 6.75
C ALA A 47 -6.79 11.54 5.31
N LEU A 48 -5.93 10.60 4.92
CA LEU A 48 -5.87 10.06 3.55
C LEU A 48 -6.97 9.03 3.25
N ALA A 49 -7.33 8.20 4.23
CA ALA A 49 -8.45 7.26 4.08
C ALA A 49 -9.78 7.98 3.80
N ARG A 50 -9.94 9.20 4.33
CA ARG A 50 -11.10 10.07 3.99
C ARG A 50 -10.95 10.75 2.64
N SER A 51 -9.73 10.96 2.18
CA SER A 51 -9.49 11.53 0.85
C SER A 51 -9.62 10.53 -0.28
N ASP A 52 -9.67 9.21 -0.04
CA ASP A 52 -9.98 8.25 -1.11
C ASP A 52 -11.32 8.58 -1.80
N GLU A 53 -12.30 9.11 -1.06
CA GLU A 53 -13.54 9.66 -1.65
C GLU A 53 -13.24 10.88 -2.54
N LEU A 54 -12.39 11.81 -2.10
CA LEU A 54 -12.02 13.01 -2.86
C LEU A 54 -11.14 12.71 -4.09
N ILE A 55 -10.24 11.73 -3.98
CA ILE A 55 -9.33 11.28 -5.04
C ILE A 55 -10.13 10.58 -6.14
N ASN A 56 -11.09 9.74 -5.77
CA ASN A 56 -12.00 9.09 -6.72
C ASN A 56 -12.97 10.08 -7.40
N HIS A 57 -13.24 11.22 -6.78
CA HIS A 57 -14.11 12.27 -7.32
C HIS A 57 -13.37 13.44 -8.01
N SER A 58 -12.04 13.46 -7.98
CA SER A 58 -11.22 14.52 -8.57
C SER A 58 -10.50 14.02 -9.83
N PRO A 59 -10.99 14.37 -11.04
CA PRO A 59 -10.39 13.94 -12.30
C PRO A 59 -8.92 14.33 -12.44
N SER A 60 -8.51 15.47 -11.86
CA SER A 60 -7.12 15.93 -11.87
C SER A 60 -6.18 15.05 -11.06
N LEU A 61 -6.69 14.40 -10.00
CA LEU A 61 -5.90 13.49 -9.16
C LEU A 61 -5.87 12.08 -9.76
N GLN A 62 -6.94 11.62 -10.42
CA GLN A 62 -6.98 10.30 -11.08
C GLN A 62 -5.82 10.09 -12.08
N HIS A 63 -5.39 11.16 -12.77
CA HIS A 63 -4.31 11.10 -13.76
C HIS A 63 -2.91 11.06 -13.16
N GLN A 64 -2.74 11.29 -11.85
CA GLN A 64 -1.44 11.25 -11.17
C GLN A 64 -1.11 9.88 -10.56
N TYR A 65 -2.08 8.99 -10.38
CA TYR A 65 -1.84 7.68 -9.77
C TYR A 65 -1.44 6.65 -10.82
N PHE A 66 -0.16 6.64 -11.19
CA PHE A 66 0.38 5.49 -11.93
C PHE A 66 0.39 4.25 -11.03
N PRO A 67 -0.20 3.12 -11.48
CA PRO A 67 -0.30 1.92 -10.67
C PRO A 67 1.07 1.29 -10.43
N LEU A 68 1.26 0.77 -9.21
CA LEU A 68 2.37 -0.14 -8.93
C LEU A 68 2.04 -1.54 -9.45
N LEU A 69 2.91 -2.12 -10.26
CA LEU A 69 2.69 -3.47 -10.82
C LEU A 69 3.19 -4.53 -9.85
N VAL A 70 2.34 -5.52 -9.54
CA VAL A 70 2.71 -6.65 -8.69
C VAL A 70 3.61 -7.61 -9.47
N LEU A 71 4.78 -7.91 -8.91
CA LEU A 71 5.73 -8.90 -9.39
C LEU A 71 5.74 -10.09 -8.41
N PRO A 72 4.87 -11.09 -8.60
CA PRO A 72 4.78 -12.22 -7.69
C PRO A 72 6.05 -13.07 -7.81
N ASN A 73 6.65 -13.42 -6.67
CA ASN A 73 7.65 -14.49 -6.55
C ASN A 73 8.82 -14.46 -7.56
N ARG A 74 9.26 -13.26 -7.97
CA ARG A 74 10.35 -13.05 -8.96
C ARG A 74 11.65 -12.56 -8.35
N LEU A 75 11.63 -12.14 -7.08
CA LEU A 75 12.82 -11.64 -6.40
C LEU A 75 13.44 -12.82 -5.65
N LYS A 76 14.34 -13.55 -6.32
CA LYS A 76 15.21 -14.51 -5.63
C LYS A 76 16.18 -13.68 -4.79
N ASP A 77 15.90 -13.48 -3.51
CA ASP A 77 16.95 -13.04 -2.59
C ASP A 77 17.98 -14.16 -2.53
N THR A 78 19.21 -13.82 -2.89
CA THR A 78 20.33 -14.75 -3.07
C THR A 78 20.82 -15.38 -1.76
N GLU A 79 20.23 -15.05 -0.61
CA GLU A 79 20.73 -15.51 0.70
C GLU A 79 19.66 -16.18 1.58
N ASP A 80 18.36 -16.00 1.33
CA ASP A 80 17.31 -16.56 2.19
C ASP A 80 16.18 -17.21 1.39
N LYS A 81 16.37 -18.50 1.07
CA LYS A 81 15.37 -19.36 0.42
C LYS A 81 14.04 -19.43 1.20
N ASN A 82 14.03 -18.94 2.45
CA ASN A 82 12.91 -19.04 3.36
C ASN A 82 12.03 -17.79 3.46
N ARG A 83 12.21 -16.78 2.61
CA ARG A 83 11.32 -15.60 2.57
C ARG A 83 10.42 -15.57 1.32
N CYS A 84 9.14 -15.30 1.52
CA CYS A 84 8.25 -14.84 0.46
C CYS A 84 8.57 -13.38 0.19
N SER A 85 9.02 -13.04 -1.02
CA SER A 85 9.15 -11.65 -1.44
C SER A 85 8.39 -11.43 -2.74
N TRP A 86 7.37 -10.59 -2.68
CA TRP A 86 6.75 -10.02 -3.87
C TRP A 86 7.37 -8.66 -4.13
N GLY A 87 7.42 -8.26 -5.40
CA GLY A 87 7.85 -6.94 -5.82
C GLY A 87 6.65 -6.06 -6.16
N LEU A 88 6.80 -4.76 -5.96
CA LEU A 88 5.97 -3.73 -6.58
C LEU A 88 6.86 -2.89 -7.50
N LEU A 89 6.62 -2.97 -8.81
CA LEU A 89 7.32 -2.20 -9.81
C LEU A 89 6.67 -0.83 -9.97
N SER A 90 7.47 0.23 -9.80
CA SER A 90 7.07 1.60 -10.11
C SER A 90 7.49 1.97 -11.53
N LEU A 91 6.51 2.36 -12.34
CA LEU A 91 6.75 2.85 -13.69
C LEU A 91 7.18 4.32 -13.72
N THR A 92 6.88 5.09 -12.67
CA THR A 92 7.22 6.51 -12.55
C THR A 92 8.60 6.74 -11.96
N GLU A 93 9.18 5.75 -11.29
CA GLU A 93 10.52 5.82 -10.70
C GLU A 93 11.52 4.97 -11.49
N ASN A 94 11.57 5.13 -12.81
CA ASN A 94 12.53 4.47 -13.71
C ASN A 94 12.58 2.94 -13.55
N GLY A 95 11.43 2.29 -13.31
CA GLY A 95 11.37 0.84 -13.15
C GLY A 95 11.88 0.33 -11.80
N LYS A 96 11.94 1.18 -10.77
CA LYS A 96 12.32 0.77 -9.41
C LYS A 96 11.37 -0.29 -8.86
N ILE A 97 11.93 -1.30 -8.21
CA ILE A 97 11.19 -2.39 -7.59
C ILE A 97 11.24 -2.25 -6.07
N TYR A 98 10.07 -2.20 -5.45
CA TYR A 98 9.89 -2.26 -4.00
C TYR A 98 9.67 -3.68 -3.53
N LYS A 99 10.46 -4.15 -2.57
CA LYS A 99 10.25 -5.46 -1.94
C LYS A 99 9.14 -5.36 -0.90
N LEU A 100 8.12 -6.20 -1.04
CA LEU A 100 7.12 -6.44 0.00
C LEU A 100 7.68 -7.47 0.99
N HIS A 101 8.07 -6.99 2.17
CA HIS A 101 8.59 -7.81 3.25
C HIS A 101 7.49 -8.31 4.18
N GLY A 102 7.77 -9.39 4.94
CA GLY A 102 6.85 -9.88 5.97
C GLY A 102 5.49 -10.34 5.41
N LEU A 103 5.46 -10.82 4.17
CA LEU A 103 4.26 -11.46 3.63
C LEU A 103 4.02 -12.80 4.35
N PRO A 104 2.75 -13.22 4.49
CA PRO A 104 2.43 -14.54 5.02
C PRO A 104 3.18 -15.65 4.26
N LYS A 105 3.58 -16.70 4.96
CA LYS A 105 4.43 -17.77 4.37
C LYS A 105 3.68 -18.55 3.29
N GLU A 106 2.37 -18.69 3.46
CA GLU A 106 1.42 -19.27 2.53
C GLU A 106 1.41 -18.56 1.16
N PHE A 107 1.79 -17.29 1.08
CA PHE A 107 1.79 -16.55 -0.19
C PHE A 107 2.91 -16.98 -1.16
N ARG A 108 3.80 -17.89 -0.74
CA ARG A 108 4.80 -18.53 -1.62
C ARG A 108 4.19 -19.32 -2.76
N SER A 109 3.12 -20.05 -2.46
CA SER A 109 2.43 -20.95 -3.38
C SER A 109 1.18 -20.30 -3.98
N MET A 110 0.88 -19.04 -3.63
CA MET A 110 -0.31 -18.35 -4.09
C MET A 110 -0.05 -17.53 -5.35
N HIS A 111 -1.05 -17.49 -6.22
CA HIS A 111 -1.07 -16.70 -7.43
C HIS A 111 -1.89 -15.42 -7.22
N CYS A 112 -1.51 -14.33 -7.89
CA CYS A 112 -2.25 -13.07 -7.90
C CYS A 112 -2.91 -12.86 -9.27
N PRO A 113 -4.15 -13.32 -9.50
CA PRO A 113 -4.80 -13.18 -10.80
C PRO A 113 -5.24 -11.74 -11.12
N GLY A 114 -5.33 -10.85 -10.13
CA GLY A 114 -5.76 -9.48 -10.39
C GLY A 114 -5.67 -8.56 -9.17
N SER A 115 -5.91 -7.26 -9.43
CA SER A 115 -5.88 -6.20 -8.43
C SER A 115 -6.94 -5.14 -8.71
N SER A 116 -7.47 -4.50 -7.67
CA SER A 116 -8.37 -3.36 -7.78
C SER A 116 -8.26 -2.46 -6.55
N HIS A 117 -8.18 -1.13 -6.72
CA HIS A 117 -8.16 -0.16 -5.61
C HIS A 117 -7.17 -0.50 -4.47
N GLY A 118 -5.94 -0.91 -4.82
CA GLY A 118 -4.91 -1.30 -3.83
C GLY A 118 -5.10 -2.68 -3.21
N TRP A 119 -6.17 -3.39 -3.53
CA TRP A 119 -6.41 -4.76 -3.12
C TRP A 119 -5.94 -5.77 -4.18
N LEU A 120 -5.41 -6.89 -3.72
CA LEU A 120 -4.92 -7.99 -4.53
C LEU A 120 -5.81 -9.21 -4.30
N VAL A 121 -6.22 -9.88 -5.37
CA VAL A 121 -6.82 -11.22 -5.25
C VAL A 121 -5.68 -12.21 -5.12
N ILE A 122 -5.75 -13.08 -4.13
CA ILE A 122 -4.74 -14.08 -3.80
C ILE A 122 -5.44 -15.44 -3.84
N VAL A 123 -4.97 -16.32 -4.71
CA VAL A 123 -5.54 -17.66 -4.90
C VAL A 123 -4.49 -18.70 -4.52
N ASP A 124 -4.85 -19.61 -3.63
CA ASP A 124 -4.02 -20.78 -3.36
C ASP A 124 -4.08 -21.76 -4.54
N VAL A 125 -2.93 -22.28 -4.94
CA VAL A 125 -2.83 -23.28 -6.01
C VAL A 125 -3.18 -24.68 -5.47
N ALA A 126 -2.97 -24.93 -4.17
CA ALA A 126 -3.23 -26.23 -3.55
C ALA A 126 -4.67 -26.38 -3.03
N THR A 127 -5.38 -25.28 -2.78
CA THR A 127 -6.74 -25.27 -2.22
C THR A 127 -7.64 -24.32 -3.00
N PRO A 128 -8.98 -24.51 -3.02
CA PRO A 128 -9.89 -23.57 -3.68
C PRO A 128 -10.07 -22.25 -2.90
N SER A 129 -9.14 -21.92 -1.99
CA SER A 129 -9.22 -20.73 -1.15
C SER A 129 -8.82 -19.47 -1.91
N ILE A 130 -9.62 -18.44 -1.73
CA ILE A 130 -9.41 -17.12 -2.33
C ILE A 130 -9.43 -16.11 -1.20
N ASN A 131 -8.47 -15.20 -1.19
CA ASN A 131 -8.44 -14.08 -0.27
C ASN A 131 -8.22 -12.78 -1.04
N ILE A 132 -8.79 -11.69 -0.55
CA ILE A 132 -8.40 -10.34 -0.93
C ILE A 132 -7.39 -9.84 0.11
N PHE A 133 -6.26 -9.33 -0.36
CA PHE A 133 -5.17 -8.83 0.48
C PHE A 133 -4.77 -7.41 0.09
N ASN A 134 -4.59 -6.54 1.08
CA ASN A 134 -3.99 -5.23 0.88
C ASN A 134 -2.51 -5.25 1.36
N PRO A 135 -1.52 -5.04 0.47
CA PRO A 135 -0.10 -5.15 0.82
C PRO A 135 0.40 -4.03 1.75
N PHE A 136 -0.34 -2.92 1.84
CA PHE A 136 0.05 -1.77 2.66
C PHE A 136 -0.59 -1.83 4.05
N THR A 137 -1.89 -2.09 4.13
CA THR A 137 -2.61 -2.17 5.42
C THR A 137 -2.51 -3.56 6.06
N ARG A 138 -2.08 -4.57 5.31
CA ARG A 138 -2.07 -6.00 5.69
C ARG A 138 -3.45 -6.60 5.96
N ALA A 139 -4.51 -5.87 5.66
CA ALA A 139 -5.87 -6.39 5.76
C ALA A 139 -6.05 -7.60 4.82
N GLN A 140 -6.78 -8.59 5.32
CA GLN A 140 -7.12 -9.81 4.61
C GLN A 140 -8.61 -10.06 4.76
N LEU A 141 -9.26 -10.42 3.64
CA LEU A 141 -10.68 -10.74 3.59
C LEU A 141 -10.84 -12.05 2.83
N PRO A 142 -11.38 -13.12 3.46
CA PRO A 142 -11.65 -14.36 2.73
C PRO A 142 -12.80 -14.16 1.75
N LEU A 143 -12.66 -14.73 0.56
CA LEU A 143 -13.74 -14.82 -0.42
C LEU A 143 -14.34 -16.23 -0.42
N PRO A 144 -15.59 -16.38 -0.92
CA PRO A 144 -16.16 -17.69 -1.18
C PRO A 144 -15.21 -18.54 -2.05
N PRO A 145 -15.09 -19.85 -1.80
CA PRO A 145 -14.24 -20.73 -2.61
C PRO A 145 -14.64 -20.70 -4.09
N MET A 146 -13.67 -20.93 -4.98
CA MET A 146 -13.86 -20.93 -6.44
C MET A 146 -15.04 -21.80 -6.90
N ASP A 147 -15.30 -22.91 -6.21
CA ASP A 147 -16.36 -23.87 -6.56
C ASP A 147 -17.78 -23.30 -6.40
N THR A 148 -17.93 -22.22 -5.64
CA THR A 148 -19.22 -21.53 -5.44
C THR A 148 -19.66 -20.77 -6.70
N PHE A 149 -18.74 -20.42 -7.60
CA PHE A 149 -19.01 -19.60 -8.79
C PHE A 149 -19.44 -20.42 -10.03
N ARG A 150 -19.46 -21.76 -9.97
CA ARG A 150 -19.86 -22.63 -11.11
C ARG A 150 -21.37 -22.68 -11.40
N SER A 151 -22.17 -21.77 -10.85
CA SER A 151 -23.64 -21.79 -10.97
C SER A 151 -24.26 -20.69 -11.85
N MET A 152 -23.47 -19.99 -12.67
CA MET A 152 -23.99 -19.05 -13.69
C MET A 152 -23.98 -19.66 -15.09
#